data_AF-A0A943BM85-F1
#
_entry.id   AF-A0A943BM85-F1
#
_cell.length_a   1.000
_cell.length_b   1.000
_cell.length_c   1.000
_cell.angle_alpha   90.00
_cell.angle_beta   90.00
_cell.angle_gamma   90.00
#
_symmetry.space_group_name_H-M   'P 1'
#
loop_
_entity.id
_entity.type
_entity.pdbx_description
1 polymer ?
#
loop_
_entity_poly.entity_id
_entity_poly.type
_entity_poly.pdbx_seq_one_letter_code
_entity_poly.pdbx_strand_id
1 'polypeptide(L)'
;MEKKYKGCVTKEDTQTVLKEPRNKWFRDTQGGGSNSKMTDAFDSSIIAWQVWETVRKLTCVICGKQYVRHLENADHADKIAEELCQFVYDLRMKYKDNNHDLLLKN
;
A
#
# COMPACT_ATOMS: atom_id res chain seq x y z
N MET A 1 -26.08 -33.49 12.85
CA MET A 1 -26.33 -32.32 11.96
C MET A 1 -25.20 -31.34 12.15
N GLU A 2 -24.16 -31.40 11.31
CA GLU A 2 -23.06 -30.43 11.36
C GLU A 2 -23.32 -29.35 10.30
N LYS A 3 -23.56 -28.11 10.76
CA LYS A 3 -23.85 -26.97 9.91
C LYS A 3 -22.58 -26.52 9.19
N LYS A 4 -22.63 -26.61 7.85
CA LYS A 4 -21.64 -26.10 6.90
C LYS A 4 -21.34 -24.62 7.16
N TYR A 5 -20.14 -24.29 7.63
CA TYR A 5 -19.62 -22.91 7.52
C TYR A 5 -19.19 -22.65 6.08
N LYS A 6 -20.17 -22.29 5.23
CA LYS A 6 -19.95 -21.79 3.88
C LYS A 6 -19.83 -20.27 3.93
N GLY A 7 -18.75 -19.79 4.52
CA GLY A 7 -18.35 -18.38 4.48
C GLY A 7 -17.13 -18.25 3.59
N CYS A 8 -17.28 -18.48 2.28
CA CYS A 8 -16.26 -18.07 1.33
C CYS A 8 -16.21 -16.55 1.41
N VAL A 9 -15.19 -16.01 2.09
CA VAL A 9 -14.86 -14.59 2.04
C VAL A 9 -14.58 -14.31 0.58
N THR A 10 -15.57 -13.77 -0.13
CA THR A 10 -15.36 -13.19 -1.45
C THR A 10 -14.23 -12.20 -1.25
N LYS A 11 -13.08 -12.44 -1.89
CA LYS A 11 -12.03 -11.42 -2.02
C LYS A 11 -12.66 -10.30 -2.83
N GLU A 12 -13.31 -9.38 -2.13
CA GLU A 12 -14.07 -8.29 -2.71
C GLU A 12 -13.11 -7.41 -3.51
N ASP A 13 -13.50 -7.10 -4.75
CA ASP A 13 -12.67 -6.44 -5.76
C ASP A 13 -12.49 -4.95 -5.43
N THR A 14 -11.75 -4.73 -4.36
CA THR A 14 -11.33 -3.42 -3.87
C THR A 14 -10.09 -2.93 -4.62
N GLN A 15 -9.80 -3.51 -5.80
CA GLN A 15 -8.63 -3.18 -6.61
C GLN A 15 -8.81 -1.88 -7.41
N THR A 16 -10.05 -1.42 -7.58
CA THR A 16 -10.42 -0.20 -8.31
C THR A 16 -10.29 1.06 -7.44
N VAL A 17 -10.47 0.91 -6.12
CA VAL A 17 -10.38 2.00 -5.16
C VAL A 17 -8.91 2.32 -4.87
N LEU A 18 -8.54 3.61 -4.90
CA LEU A 18 -7.15 4.08 -4.81
C LEU A 18 -6.26 3.61 -5.96
N LYS A 19 -6.82 3.45 -7.16
CA LYS A 19 -6.10 2.92 -8.33
C LYS A 19 -4.96 3.84 -8.78
N GLU A 20 -5.12 5.15 -8.69
CA GLU A 20 -4.07 6.10 -9.07
C GLU A 20 -2.80 5.96 -8.21
N PRO A 21 -2.86 6.11 -6.87
CA PRO A 21 -1.67 5.94 -6.03
C PRO A 21 -1.14 4.50 -6.09
N ARG A 22 -2.03 3.50 -6.18
CA ARG A 22 -1.60 2.09 -6.34
C ARG A 22 -0.75 1.89 -7.59
N ASN A 23 -1.20 2.41 -8.73
CA ASN A 23 -0.49 2.25 -9.99
C ASN A 23 0.84 3.01 -9.98
N LYS A 24 0.88 4.18 -9.34
CA LYS A 24 2.09 5.01 -9.26
C LYS A 24 3.19 4.39 -8.39
N TRP A 25 2.81 3.79 -7.25
CA TRP A 25 3.76 3.35 -6.23
C TRP A 25 4.01 1.85 -6.21
N PHE A 26 2.99 1.04 -6.53
CA PHE A 26 2.99 -0.41 -6.36
C PHE A 26 2.80 -1.18 -7.68
N ARG A 27 2.77 -0.50 -8.83
CA ARG A 27 2.83 -1.14 -10.14
C ARG A 27 3.97 -0.59 -11.00
N ASP A 28 4.43 -1.43 -11.91
CA ASP A 28 5.35 -1.07 -12.98
C ASP A 28 4.58 -0.60 -14.24
N THR A 29 5.32 -0.18 -15.28
CA THR A 29 4.78 0.27 -16.56
C THR A 29 4.06 -0.84 -17.36
N GLN A 30 4.26 -2.11 -17.00
CA GLN A 30 3.61 -3.28 -17.57
C GLN A 30 2.40 -3.75 -16.73
N GLY A 31 2.10 -3.07 -15.62
CA GLY A 31 1.03 -3.43 -14.69
C GLY A 31 1.38 -4.54 -13.69
N GLY A 32 2.63 -5.00 -13.67
CA GLY A 32 3.18 -5.93 -12.70
C GLY A 32 3.52 -5.26 -11.36
N GLY A 33 3.43 -6.01 -10.25
CA GLY A 33 3.78 -5.51 -8.91
C GLY A 33 5.23 -5.80 -8.50
N SER A 34 5.98 -6.50 -9.35
CA SER A 34 7.30 -7.04 -9.01
C SER A 34 8.42 -5.99 -9.09
N ASN A 35 8.30 -4.98 -9.95
CA ASN A 35 9.31 -3.93 -10.16
C ASN A 35 8.70 -2.53 -9.94
N SER A 36 8.02 -2.35 -8.81
CA SER A 36 7.42 -1.07 -8.45
C SER A 36 8.38 -0.20 -7.63
N LYS A 37 8.14 1.12 -7.58
CA LYS A 37 8.96 2.04 -6.75
C LYS A 37 9.07 1.60 -5.30
N MET A 38 7.97 1.09 -4.73
CA MET A 38 7.97 0.56 -3.37
C MET A 38 8.71 -0.78 -3.28
N THR A 39 8.58 -1.65 -4.27
CA THR A 39 9.35 -2.90 -4.31
C THR A 39 10.85 -2.61 -4.34
N ASP A 40 11.29 -1.63 -5.14
CA ASP A 40 12.68 -1.21 -5.22
C ASP A 40 13.17 -0.54 -3.92
N ALA A 41 12.32 0.26 -3.26
CA ALA A 41 12.68 0.88 -1.99
C ALA A 41 12.85 -0.15 -0.85
N PHE A 42 12.00 -1.17 -0.82
CA PHE A 42 11.99 -2.21 0.22
C PHE A 42 12.80 -3.46 -0.15
N ASP A 43 13.31 -3.55 -1.37
CA ASP A 43 14.01 -4.71 -1.95
C ASP A 43 13.19 -6.02 -1.83
N SER A 44 11.86 -5.92 -1.72
CA SER A 44 10.95 -7.04 -1.48
C SER A 44 9.53 -6.73 -1.92
N SER A 45 9.03 -7.52 -2.88
CA SER A 45 7.65 -7.42 -3.37
C SER A 45 6.61 -7.78 -2.32
N ILE A 46 6.96 -8.69 -1.39
CA ILE A 46 6.09 -9.09 -0.28
C ILE A 46 5.91 -7.94 0.70
N ILE A 47 7.02 -7.28 1.09
CA ILE A 47 6.97 -6.14 2.00
C ILE A 47 6.25 -4.96 1.34
N ALA A 48 6.53 -4.67 0.07
CA ALA A 48 5.81 -3.63 -0.67
C ALA A 48 4.28 -3.88 -0.67
N TRP A 49 3.85 -5.12 -0.83
CA TRP A 49 2.42 -5.45 -0.74
C TRP A 49 1.84 -5.23 0.67
N GLN A 50 2.57 -5.57 1.73
CA GLN A 50 2.16 -5.29 3.12
C GLN A 50 2.06 -3.78 3.41
N VAL A 51 3.00 -3.00 2.88
CA VAL A 51 2.96 -1.54 2.96
C VAL A 51 1.69 -1.01 2.29
N TRP A 52 1.35 -1.51 1.11
CA TRP A 52 0.12 -1.13 0.42
C TRP A 52 -1.14 -1.43 1.23
N GLU A 53 -1.25 -2.62 1.83
CA GLU A 53 -2.37 -2.96 2.70
C GLU A 53 -2.49 -2.02 3.91
N THR A 54 -1.35 -1.62 4.46
CA THR A 54 -1.28 -0.71 5.61
C THR A 54 -1.70 0.71 5.20
N VAL A 55 -1.19 1.24 4.09
CA VAL A 55 -1.59 2.54 3.53
C VAL A 55 -3.09 2.57 3.25
N ARG A 56 -3.65 1.51 2.68
CA ARG A 56 -5.10 1.41 2.45
C ARG A 56 -5.90 1.49 3.74
N LYS A 57 -5.50 0.74 4.77
CA LYS A 57 -6.17 0.76 6.08
C LYS A 57 -6.07 2.14 6.73
N LEU A 58 -4.90 2.77 6.69
CA LEU A 58 -4.71 4.12 7.21
C LEU A 58 -5.57 5.14 6.47
N THR A 59 -5.63 5.05 5.14
CA THR A 59 -6.50 5.93 4.32
C THR A 59 -7.96 5.78 4.74
N CYS A 60 -8.46 4.56 4.96
CA CYS A 60 -9.80 4.33 5.50
C CYS A 60 -10.03 5.08 6.83
N VAL A 61 -9.11 4.89 7.78
CA VAL A 61 -9.21 5.49 9.11
C VAL A 61 -9.19 7.03 9.03
N ILE A 62 -8.32 7.61 8.21
CA ILE A 62 -8.22 9.07 8.04
C ILE A 62 -9.50 9.63 7.39
N CYS A 63 -10.07 8.94 6.40
CA CYS A 63 -11.34 9.34 5.78
C CYS A 63 -12.57 9.07 6.67
N GLY A 64 -12.39 8.57 7.90
CA GLY A 64 -13.50 8.22 8.80
C GLY A 64 -14.35 7.06 8.28
N LYS A 65 -13.78 6.17 7.46
CA LYS A 65 -14.47 5.01 6.88
C LYS A 65 -13.96 3.71 7.50
N GLN A 66 -14.88 2.78 7.74
CA GLN A 66 -14.52 1.45 8.26
C GLN A 66 -14.02 0.49 7.16
N TYR A 67 -14.41 0.70 5.90
CA TYR A 67 -14.14 -0.22 4.80
C TYR A 67 -13.63 0.53 3.57
N VAL A 68 -12.69 -0.09 2.84
CA VAL A 68 -12.07 0.48 1.63
C VAL A 68 -13.12 0.80 0.56
N ARG A 69 -14.16 -0.03 0.42
CA ARG A 69 -15.26 0.22 -0.53
C ARG A 69 -15.99 1.55 -0.31
N HIS A 70 -15.97 2.10 0.91
CA HIS A 70 -16.61 3.38 1.20
C HIS A 70 -15.72 4.58 0.82
N LEU A 71 -14.51 4.33 0.30
CA LEU A 71 -13.61 5.36 -0.23
C LEU A 71 -13.87 5.70 -1.69
N GLU A 72 -14.64 4.89 -2.44
CA GLU A 72 -14.97 5.14 -3.86
C GLU A 72 -15.69 6.49 -4.07
N ASN A 73 -16.40 6.97 -3.04
CA ASN A 73 -17.12 8.25 -3.04
C ASN A 73 -16.41 9.33 -2.21
N ALA A 74 -15.12 9.16 -1.91
CA ALA A 74 -14.35 10.11 -1.11
C ALA A 74 -13.31 10.83 -1.98
N ASP A 75 -13.65 12.05 -2.43
CA ASP A 75 -12.83 12.92 -3.29
C ASP A 75 -11.42 13.23 -2.76
N HIS A 76 -11.13 12.88 -1.50
CA HIS A 76 -9.82 13.11 -0.87
C HIS A 76 -9.05 11.84 -0.56
N ALA A 77 -9.64 10.66 -0.76
CA ALA A 77 -9.01 9.39 -0.42
C ALA A 77 -7.74 9.14 -1.25
N ASP A 78 -7.79 9.44 -2.56
CA ASP A 78 -6.62 9.31 -3.44
C ASP A 78 -5.46 10.21 -3.00
N LYS A 79 -5.75 11.46 -2.63
CA LYS A 79 -4.74 12.41 -2.14
C LYS A 79 -4.12 11.95 -0.82
N ILE A 80 -4.93 11.48 0.13
CA ILE A 80 -4.44 10.94 1.41
C ILE A 80 -3.55 9.72 1.18
N ALA A 81 -4.00 8.79 0.32
CA ALA A 81 -3.21 7.60 0.00
C ALA A 81 -1.89 7.97 -0.68
N GLU A 82 -1.89 8.96 -1.56
CA GLU A 82 -0.68 9.48 -2.21
C GLU A 82 0.30 10.09 -1.20
N GLU A 83 -0.18 10.93 -0.29
CA GLU A 83 0.66 11.52 0.77
C GLU A 83 1.24 10.44 1.69
N LEU A 84 0.46 9.43 2.07
CA LEU A 84 0.94 8.29 2.85
C LEU A 84 2.00 7.48 2.10
N CYS A 85 1.82 7.24 0.80
CA CYS A 85 2.81 6.53 -0.01
C CYS A 85 4.13 7.31 -0.06
N GLN A 86 4.07 8.61 -0.34
CA GLN A 86 5.26 9.47 -0.35
C GLN A 86 5.96 9.45 1.01
N PHE A 87 5.22 9.61 2.11
CA PHE A 87 5.77 9.61 3.45
C PHE A 87 6.49 8.29 3.79
N VAL A 88 5.88 7.14 3.48
CA VAL A 88 6.50 5.83 3.73
C VAL A 88 7.75 5.64 2.87
N TYR A 89 7.70 6.06 1.61
CA TYR A 89 8.86 6.00 0.71
C TYR A 89 10.03 6.84 1.24
N ASP A 90 9.77 8.09 1.60
CA ASP A 90 10.79 9.01 2.12
C ASP A 90 11.40 8.49 3.42
N LEU A 91 10.59 7.93 4.32
CA LEU A 91 11.09 7.29 5.54
C LEU A 91 11.98 6.09 5.23
N ARG A 92 11.61 5.25 4.25
CA ARG A 92 12.41 4.08 3.86
C ARG A 92 13.74 4.51 3.25
N MET A 93 13.75 5.51 2.39
CA MET A 93 14.98 6.03 1.78
C MET A 93 15.90 6.65 2.84
N LYS A 94 15.37 7.49 3.73
CA LYS A 94 16.13 8.03 4.87
C LYS A 94 16.72 6.92 5.76
N TYR A 95 15.97 5.84 5.99
CA TYR A 95 16.49 4.68 6.73
C TYR A 95 17.64 3.98 5.98
N LYS A 96 17.53 3.79 4.65
CA LYS A 96 18.63 3.22 3.83
C LYS A 96 19.88 4.11 3.90
N ASP A 97 19.72 5.41 3.74
CA ASP A 97 20.82 6.39 3.75
C ASP A 97 21.52 6.42 5.12
N ASN A 98 20.76 6.50 6.22
CA ASN A 98 21.31 6.47 7.57
C ASN A 98 22.05 5.16 7.88
N ASN A 99 21.59 4.02 7.37
CA ASN A 99 22.30 2.75 7.53
C ASN A 99 23.55 2.66 6.66
N HIS A 100 23.53 3.24 5.45
CA HIS A 100 24.71 3.34 4.60
C HIS A 100 25.81 4.19 5.27
N ASP A 101 25.44 5.31 5.90
CA ASP A 101 26.36 6.15 6.67
C ASP A 101 26.94 5.47 7.92
N LEU A 102 26.21 4.52 8.52
CA LEU A 102 26.71 3.69 9.63
C LEU A 102 27.67 2.59 9.15
N LEU A 103 27.50 2.09 7.92
CA LEU A 103 28.39 1.08 7.32
C LEU A 103 29.72 1.69 6.83
N LEU A 104 29.76 2.97 6.45
CA LEU A 104 30.98 3.66 6.04
C LEU A 104 31.83 4.18 7.22
N LYS A 105 31.29 4.17 8.44
CA LYS A 105 31.98 4.66 9.65
C LYS A 105 32.63 3.54 10.48
N ASN A 106 32.47 2.28 10.09
CA ASN A 106 33.12 1.10 10.68
C ASN A 106 34.11 0.49 9.69
#